data_AF-A0A933Q9K6-F1
#
_entry.id   AF-A0A933Q9K6-F1
#
_cell.length_a   1.000
_cell.length_b   1.000
_cell.length_c   1.000
_cell.angle_alpha   90.00
_cell.angle_beta   90.00
_cell.angle_gamma   90.00
#
_symmetry.space_group_name_H-M   'P 1'
#
loop_
_entity.id
_entity.type
_entity.pdbx_description
1 polymer ?
#
loop_
_entity_poly.entity_id
_entity_poly.type
_entity_poly.pdbx_seq_one_letter_code
_entity_poly.pdbx_strand_id
1 'polypeptide(L)' 'MKQLNNSDYLNNLRHSCAHLLAKSVKDLWPGTHNAIGPAIENGFYQDFDFGPSTSSGQAVKISDADLPKIEEKMRQ' A
#
# COMPACT_ATOMS: atom_id res chain seq x y z
N MET A 1 -13.61 23.50 13.51
CA MET A 1 -13.04 22.18 13.16
C MET A 1 -13.97 21.11 13.70
N LYS A 2 -14.33 20.10 12.89
CA LYS A 2 -15.24 19.02 13.33
C LYS A 2 -14.44 18.06 14.21
N GLN A 3 -14.85 17.83 15.46
CA GLN A 3 -14.28 16.77 16.28
C GLN A 3 -14.65 15.42 15.67
N LEU A 4 -13.65 14.60 15.35
CA LEU A 4 -13.84 13.21 14.94
C LEU A 4 -13.98 12.34 16.20
N ASN A 5 -14.89 11.38 16.18
CA ASN A 5 -14.87 10.33 17.20
C ASN A 5 -13.66 9.41 16.96
N ASN A 6 -13.29 8.61 17.97
CA ASN A 6 -12.09 7.77 17.91
C ASN A 6 -12.10 6.79 16.71
N SER A 7 -13.29 6.27 16.37
CA SER A 7 -13.45 5.34 15.24
C SER A 7 -13.13 6.02 13.90
N ASP A 8 -13.66 7.22 13.67
CA ASP A 8 -13.42 7.96 12.43
C ASP A 8 -11.95 8.38 12.30
N TYR A 9 -11.32 8.72 13.42
CA TYR A 9 -9.90 9.04 13.46
C TYR A 9 -9.02 7.84 13.08
N LEU A 10 -9.27 6.66 13.67
CA LEU A 10 -8.56 5.43 13.33
C LEU A 10 -8.80 5.01 11.87
N ASN A 11 -10.02 5.19 11.37
CA ASN A 11 -10.36 4.91 9.98
C ASN A 11 -9.54 5.79 9.02
N ASN A 12 -9.45 7.09 9.30
CA ASN A 12 -8.62 8.01 8.51
C ASN A 12 -7.14 7.62 8.53
N LEU A 13 -6.58 7.28 9.70
CA LEU A 13 -5.19 6.82 9.81
C LEU A 13 -4.94 5.57 8.97
N ARG A 14 -5.82 4.57 9.05
CA ARG A 14 -5.71 3.34 8.25
C ARG A 14 -5.77 3.63 6.76
N HIS A 15 -6.63 4.56 6.33
CA HIS A 15 -6.73 4.97 4.93
C HIS A 15 -5.44 5.68 4.47
N SER A 16 -4.88 6.55 5.30
CA SER A 16 -3.58 7.17 5.04
C SER A 16 -2.46 6.12 4.94
N CYS A 17 -2.48 5.08 5.78
CA CYS A 17 -1.52 3.98 5.68
C CYS A 17 -1.69 3.16 4.38
N ALA A 18 -2.90 2.99 3.85
CA ALA A 18 -3.13 2.39 2.54
C ALA A 18 -2.46 3.21 1.41
N HIS A 19 -2.58 4.54 1.46
CA HIS A 19 -1.87 5.43 0.53
C HIS A 19 -0.34 5.34 0.67
N LEU A 20 0.16 5.24 1.90
CA LEU A 20 1.59 5.05 2.16
C LEU A 20 2.09 3.74 1.56
N LEU A 21 1.38 2.64 1.79
CA LEU A 21 1.67 1.34 1.17
C LEU A 21 1.72 1.45 -0.36
N ALA A 22 0.71 2.09 -0.95
CA ALA A 22 0.64 2.29 -2.39
C ALA A 22 1.82 3.09 -2.95
N LYS A 23 2.27 4.13 -2.22
CA LYS A 23 3.44 4.91 -2.59
C LYS A 23 4.73 4.10 -2.47
N SER A 24 4.92 3.40 -1.36
CA SER A 24 6.11 2.58 -1.11
C SER A 24 6.26 1.45 -2.14
N VAL A 25 5.17 0.78 -2.50
CA VAL A 25 5.18 -0.26 -3.53
C VAL A 25 5.56 0.30 -4.90
N LYS A 26 5.03 1.46 -5.29
CA LYS A 26 5.42 2.10 -6.58
C LYS A 26 6.88 2.53 -6.63
N ASP A 27 7.47 2.91 -5.50
CA ASP A 27 8.90 3.24 -5.43
C ASP A 27 9.77 1.99 -5.57
N LEU A 28 9.35 0.87 -4.97
CA LEU A 28 10.09 -0.39 -5.01
C LEU A 28 9.94 -1.10 -6.37
N TRP A 29 8.76 -1.02 -6.98
CA TRP A 29 8.44 -1.62 -8.27
C TRP A 29 7.78 -0.58 -9.19
N PRO A 30 8.60 0.24 -9.88
CA PRO A 30 8.10 1.18 -10.87
C PRO A 30 7.32 0.46 -11.97
N GLY A 31 6.12 0.96 -12.28
CA GLY A 31 5.19 0.34 -13.24
C GLY A 31 3.99 -0.35 -12.58
N THR A 32 3.98 -0.49 -11.26
CA THR A 32 2.82 -1.03 -10.53
C THR A 32 1.62 -0.09 -10.62
N HIS A 33 0.45 -0.66 -10.92
CA HIS A 33 -0.83 0.03 -10.94
C HIS A 33 -1.61 -0.26 -9.65
N ASN A 34 -2.28 0.76 -9.12
CA ASN A 34 -3.14 0.62 -7.95
C ASN A 34 -4.56 0.32 -8.43
N ALA A 35 -5.25 -0.60 -7.76
CA ALA A 35 -6.68 -0.81 -7.95
C ALA A 35 -7.48 -0.15 -6.81
N ILE A 36 -7.71 -0.87 -5.70
CA ILE A 36 -8.51 -0.40 -4.56
C ILE A 36 -7.71 -0.61 -3.26
N GLY A 37 -7.79 0.34 -2.34
CA GLY A 37 -7.17 0.19 -1.01
C GLY A 37 -7.96 0.89 0.09
N PRO A 38 -9.00 0.24 0.63
CA PRO A 38 -9.82 0.83 1.67
C PRO A 38 -9.19 0.59 3.05
N ALA A 39 -9.57 1.43 3.99
CA ALA A 39 -9.47 1.09 5.40
C ALA A 39 -10.56 0.07 5.76
N ILE A 40 -10.24 -0.84 6.68
CA ILE A 40 -11.14 -1.87 7.18
C ILE A 40 -11.15 -1.87 8.72
N GLU A 41 -12.00 -2.69 9.33
CA GLU A 41 -12.24 -2.70 10.78
C GLU A 41 -10.96 -2.82 11.62
N ASN A 42 -9.98 -3.62 11.17
CA ASN A 42 -8.75 -3.90 11.91
C ASN A 42 -7.47 -3.57 11.14
N GLY A 43 -7.55 -2.72 10.11
CA GLY A 43 -6.38 -2.37 9.30
C GLY A 43 -6.74 -1.73 7.97
N PHE A 44 -5.99 -2.08 6.94
CA PHE A 44 -6.18 -1.66 5.57
C PHE A 44 -5.57 -2.72 4.64
N TYR A 45 -5.94 -2.70 3.38
CA TYR A 45 -5.27 -3.47 2.33
C TYR A 45 -5.11 -2.61 1.08
N GLN A 46 -4.34 -3.10 0.12
CA GLN A 46 -4.20 -2.48 -1.19
C GLN A 46 -4.07 -3.56 -2.25
N ASP A 47 -4.94 -3.51 -3.25
CA ASP A 47 -4.86 -4.33 -4.45
C ASP A 47 -3.91 -3.67 -5.45
N PHE A 48 -3.03 -4.49 -6.02
CA PHE A 48 -2.01 -4.06 -6.97
C PHE A 48 -2.03 -4.92 -8.23
N ASP A 49 -1.84 -4.28 -9.37
CA ASP A 49 -1.45 -4.94 -10.61
C ASP A 49 0.02 -4.57 -10.90
N PHE A 50 0.90 -5.55 -10.73
CA PHE A 50 2.34 -5.37 -10.98
C PHE A 50 2.69 -5.44 -12.48
N GLY A 51 1.74 -5.79 -13.34
CA GLY A 51 1.92 -5.88 -14.79
C GLY A 51 3.01 -6.86 -15.26
N PRO A 52 3.28 -6.92 -16.57
CA PRO A 52 4.36 -7.71 -17.15
C PRO A 52 5.75 -7.06 -17.02
N SER A 53 5.85 -5.86 -16.44
CA SER A 53 7.06 -5.04 -16.58
C SER A 53 7.26 -4.10 -15.38
N THR A 54 8.09 -4.54 -14.43
CA THR A 54 9.19 -3.64 -14.03
C THR A 54 10.05 -3.39 -15.26
N SER A 55 10.79 -2.29 -15.32
CA SER A 55 11.68 -1.86 -16.43
C SER A 55 12.53 -2.93 -17.16
N SER A 56 12.64 -4.15 -16.62
CA SER A 56 13.23 -5.36 -17.22
C SER A 56 12.29 -6.21 -18.11
N GLY A 57 10.98 -5.92 -18.21
CA GLY A 57 10.02 -6.72 -18.98
C GLY A 57 9.69 -8.10 -18.38
N GLN A 58 9.98 -8.28 -17.09
CA GLN A 58 9.70 -9.51 -16.35
C GLN A 58 8.53 -9.28 -15.39
N ALA A 59 7.61 -10.26 -15.32
CA ALA A 59 6.50 -10.23 -14.38
C ALA A 59 7.04 -10.28 -12.94
N VAL A 60 6.67 -9.30 -12.13
CA VAL A 60 7.02 -9.28 -10.71
C VAL A 60 6.10 -10.25 -9.97
N LYS A 61 6.70 -11.23 -9.31
CA LYS A 61 5.98 -12.11 -8.39
C LYS A 61 6.33 -11.71 -6.97
N ILE A 62 5.38 -11.09 -6.28
CA ILE A 62 5.50 -10.77 -4.86
C ILE A 62 5.27 -12.02 -4.03
N SER A 63 6.05 -12.15 -2.96
CA SER A 63 5.96 -13.21 -1.97
C SER A 63 6.12 -12.66 -0.56
N ASP A 64 5.91 -13.50 0.46
CA ASP A 64 6.08 -13.11 1.86
C ASP A 64 7.49 -12.61 2.18
N ALA A 65 8.50 -13.03 1.41
CA ALA A 65 9.88 -12.56 1.55
C ALA A 65 10.06 -11.07 1.20
N ASP A 66 9.12 -10.48 0.45
CA ASP A 66 9.14 -9.07 0.06
C ASP A 66 8.48 -8.16 1.10
N LEU A 67 7.63 -8.71 1.98
CA LEU A 67 6.88 -7.94 2.98
C LEU A 67 7.79 -7.11 3.91
N PRO A 68 8.89 -7.66 4.47
CA PRO A 68 9.78 -6.86 5.33
C PRO A 68 10.36 -5.64 4.61
N LYS A 69 10.66 -5.77 3.32
CA LYS A 69 11.20 -4.68 2.49
C LYS A 69 10.13 -3.61 2.23
N ILE A 70 8.88 -4.01 1.99
CA ILE A 70 7.76 -3.08 1.81
C ILE A 70 7.52 -2.28 3.09
N GLU A 71 7.43 -2.96 4.23
CA GLU A 71 7.23 -2.30 5.52
C GLU A 71 8.38 -1.34 5.85
N GLU A 72 9.62 -1.74 5.58
CA GLU A 72 10.78 -0.86 5.76
C GLU A 72 10.67 0.39 4.90
N LYS A 73 10.22 0.24 3.65
CA LYS A 73 10.01 1.39 2.76
C LYS A 73 8.86 2.30 3.22
N MET A 74 7.86 1.78 3.94
CA MET A 74 6.78 2.58 4.52
C MET A 74 7.24 3.37 5.75
N ARG A 75 8.29 2.95 6.45
CA ARG A 75 8.81 3.62 7.66
C ARG A 75 9.75 4.80 7.37
N GLN A 76 10.23 4.94 6.13
CA GLN A 76 11.13 6.01 5.67
C GLN A 76 10.36 7.29 5.36
#